data_AF-A0A960P0F7-F1
#
_entry.id   AF-A0A960P0F7-F1
#
_cell.length_a   1.000
_cell.length_b   1.000
_cell.length_c   1.000
_cell.angle_alpha   90.00
_cell.angle_beta   90.00
_cell.angle_gamma   90.00
#
_symmetry.space_group_name_H-M   'P 1'
#
loop_
_entity.id
_entity.type
_entity.pdbx_description
1 polymer ?
#
loop_
_entity_poly.entity_id
_entity_poly.type
_entity_poly.pdbx_seq_one_letter_code
_entity_poly.pdbx_strand_id
1 'polypeptide(L)'
;MRKNLLSFLSFAGAFLLGWLALTSLAPSSWIANWAPCPRNWAWIPAWLPRASPLESLSIGFDGGHAKICYGSPALRGRTMIGSERVPYGSLWRTGANEPTTLHLDAAARLGPLPLLPGSYSIYTVPGERDWQVVVNRATHQWGLESEYD
;
A
#
# COMPACT_ATOMS: atom_id res chain seq x y z
N MET A 1 -71.20 -10.60 34.50
CA MET A 1 -71.32 -12.07 34.60
C MET A 1 -71.33 -12.66 33.20
N ARG A 2 -70.61 -13.78 33.00
CA ARG A 2 -70.34 -14.53 31.75
C ARG A 2 -69.34 -13.89 30.78
N LYS A 3 -68.45 -14.59 30.10
CA LYS A 3 -67.64 -15.83 30.29
C LYS A 3 -66.83 -15.90 28.98
N ASN A 4 -65.51 -15.95 29.10
CA ASN A 4 -64.47 -16.54 28.24
C ASN A 4 -64.76 -16.80 26.74
N LEU A 5 -63.86 -16.33 25.87
CA LEU A 5 -63.41 -17.14 24.74
C LEU A 5 -61.91 -16.88 24.47
N LEU A 6 -61.08 -17.87 24.83
CA LEU A 6 -59.71 -18.02 24.33
C LEU A 6 -59.79 -18.62 22.92
N SER A 7 -59.10 -18.00 21.97
CA SER A 7 -58.67 -18.65 20.74
C SER A 7 -57.15 -18.59 20.67
N PHE A 8 -56.52 -19.75 20.83
CA PHE A 8 -55.15 -19.99 20.39
C PHE A 8 -55.15 -20.12 18.87
N LEU A 9 -54.21 -19.47 18.18
CA LEU A 9 -53.62 -20.00 16.95
C LEU A 9 -52.22 -19.40 16.74
N SER A 10 -51.28 -20.32 16.90
CA SER A 10 -49.86 -20.36 16.53
C SER A 10 -49.44 -19.47 15.35
N PHE A 11 -48.29 -18.79 15.49
CA PHE A 11 -47.25 -18.86 14.45
C PHE A 11 -45.87 -18.69 15.10
N ALA A 12 -45.05 -19.72 14.96
CA ALA A 12 -43.63 -19.70 15.22
C ALA A 12 -42.97 -18.69 14.26
N GLY A 13 -42.48 -17.57 14.81
CA GLY A 13 -41.65 -16.61 14.09
C GLY A 13 -40.18 -16.95 14.35
N ALA A 14 -39.55 -17.56 13.35
CA ALA A 14 -38.19 -18.06 13.37
C ALA A 14 -37.15 -17.03 13.85
N PHE A 15 -36.22 -17.52 14.68
CA PHE A 15 -34.91 -16.94 14.91
C PHE A 15 -34.22 -16.66 13.57
N LEU A 16 -34.10 -15.39 13.20
CA LEU A 16 -33.08 -14.94 12.25
C LEU A 16 -32.07 -14.10 13.01
N LEU A 17 -31.22 -14.80 13.77
CA LEU A 17 -29.88 -14.33 14.06
C LEU A 17 -29.15 -14.25 12.72
N GLY A 18 -29.32 -13.11 12.05
CA GLY A 18 -28.54 -12.75 10.87
C GLY A 18 -27.08 -12.73 11.27
N TRP A 19 -26.39 -13.83 10.98
CA TRP A 19 -24.94 -13.88 10.91
C TRP A 19 -24.51 -12.89 9.83
N LEU A 20 -24.29 -11.64 10.21
CA LEU A 20 -23.42 -10.73 9.46
C LEU A 20 -21.98 -11.18 9.72
N ALA A 21 -21.63 -12.36 9.23
CA ALA A 21 -20.24 -12.69 8.95
C ALA A 21 -19.88 -11.91 7.67
N LEU A 22 -19.70 -10.60 7.82
CA LEU A 22 -18.96 -9.82 6.84
C LEU A 22 -17.49 -10.23 7.01
N THR A 23 -17.15 -11.43 6.55
CA THR A 23 -15.76 -11.79 6.33
C THR A 23 -15.31 -10.96 5.13
N SER A 24 -14.77 -9.78 5.40
CA SER A 24 -14.09 -8.98 4.39
C SER A 24 -12.79 -9.68 4.00
N LEU A 25 -12.91 -10.80 3.29
CA LEU A 25 -11.90 -11.19 2.32
C LEU A 25 -12.15 -10.28 1.12
N ALA A 26 -11.83 -9.00 1.27
CA ALA A 26 -11.81 -8.11 0.13
C ALA A 26 -10.70 -8.67 -0.76
N PRO A 27 -11.04 -9.29 -1.91
CA PRO A 27 -10.09 -10.09 -2.67
C PRO A 27 -8.95 -9.17 -3.10
N SER A 28 -7.71 -9.61 -2.96
CA SER A 28 -6.50 -8.85 -3.35
C SER A 28 -6.56 -8.13 -4.71
N SER A 29 -7.50 -8.53 -5.58
CA SER A 29 -7.82 -7.90 -6.86
C SER A 29 -8.38 -6.48 -6.82
N TRP A 30 -9.14 -6.05 -5.79
CA TRP A 30 -9.65 -4.66 -5.79
C TRP A 30 -8.51 -3.66 -5.57
N ILE A 31 -7.55 -3.98 -4.69
CA ILE A 31 -6.34 -3.16 -4.49
C ILE A 31 -5.42 -3.16 -5.70
N ALA A 32 -5.30 -4.32 -6.37
CA ALA A 32 -4.51 -4.41 -7.59
C ALA A 32 -5.03 -3.47 -8.69
N ASN A 33 -6.35 -3.26 -8.76
CA ASN A 33 -7.02 -2.50 -9.82
C ASN A 33 -7.15 -0.99 -9.53
N TRP A 34 -7.33 -0.54 -8.28
CA TRP A 34 -7.54 0.89 -8.00
C TRP A 34 -6.25 1.72 -8.02
N ALA A 35 -5.11 1.09 -7.70
CA ALA A 35 -3.80 1.74 -7.68
C ALA A 35 -2.80 0.99 -8.57
N PRO A 36 -2.77 1.25 -9.90
CA PRO A 36 -1.72 0.69 -10.74
C PRO A 36 -0.36 1.23 -10.28
N CYS A 37 0.66 0.37 -10.31
CA CYS A 37 2.01 0.83 -9.97
C CYS A 37 2.45 1.90 -10.97
N PRO A 38 3.01 3.02 -10.50
CA PRO A 38 3.47 4.07 -11.39
C PRO A 38 4.54 3.46 -12.29
N ARG A 39 4.31 3.54 -13.60
CA ARG A 39 5.26 3.14 -14.61
C ARG A 39 5.50 4.34 -15.52
N ASN A 40 6.77 4.67 -15.72
CA ASN A 40 7.16 5.62 -16.73
C ASN A 40 7.15 4.95 -18.11
N TRP A 41 6.14 5.28 -18.92
CA TRP A 41 6.00 4.77 -20.30
C TRP A 41 6.88 5.50 -21.32
N ALA A 42 7.55 6.60 -20.95
CA ALA A 42 8.27 7.43 -21.92
C ALA A 42 9.64 6.87 -22.35
N TRP A 43 10.21 5.89 -21.63
CA TRP A 43 11.63 5.52 -21.83
C TRP A 43 11.89 4.03 -22.13
N ILE A 44 10.94 3.13 -21.86
CA ILE A 44 11.08 1.69 -22.16
C ILE A 44 9.72 1.12 -22.55
N PRO A 45 9.57 0.50 -23.74
CA PRO A 45 8.33 -0.17 -24.12
C PRO A 45 7.96 -1.28 -23.13
N ALA A 46 6.67 -1.48 -22.87
CA ALA A 46 6.19 -2.43 -21.85
C ALA A 46 6.59 -3.89 -22.09
N TRP A 47 6.96 -4.26 -23.32
CA TRP A 47 7.41 -5.60 -23.71
C TRP A 47 8.92 -5.82 -23.53
N LEU A 48 9.70 -4.78 -23.25
CA LEU A 48 11.14 -4.91 -23.01
C LEU A 48 11.41 -5.15 -21.52
N PRO A 49 12.13 -6.22 -21.14
CA PRO A 49 12.42 -6.47 -19.74
C PRO A 49 13.34 -5.36 -19.18
N ARG A 50 12.93 -4.78 -18.06
CA ARG A 50 13.75 -3.78 -17.36
C ARG A 50 14.87 -4.47 -16.59
N ALA A 51 16.03 -3.83 -16.55
CA ALA A 51 17.19 -4.30 -15.78
C ALA A 51 16.90 -4.47 -14.27
N SER A 52 16.00 -3.64 -13.75
CA SER A 52 15.41 -3.69 -12.42
C SER A 52 13.88 -3.75 -12.60
N PRO A 53 13.27 -4.92 -12.38
CA PRO A 53 11.83 -5.12 -12.58
C PRO A 53 10.99 -4.19 -11.70
N LEU A 54 9.84 -3.77 -12.21
CA LEU A 54 8.82 -3.11 -11.40
C LEU A 54 7.97 -4.21 -10.77
N GLU A 55 7.98 -4.27 -9.44
CA GLU A 55 7.28 -5.26 -8.64
C GLU A 55 6.25 -4.60 -7.72
N SER A 56 5.38 -5.43 -7.15
CA SER A 56 4.44 -4.97 -6.13
C SER A 56 4.17 -6.03 -5.08
N LEU A 57 3.96 -5.58 -3.85
CA LEU A 57 3.53 -6.38 -2.72
C LEU A 57 2.19 -5.84 -2.22
N SER A 58 1.24 -6.73 -1.95
CA SER A 58 -0.04 -6.36 -1.31
C SER A 58 -0.15 -7.03 0.05
N ILE A 59 -0.57 -6.27 1.05
CA ILE A 59 -0.64 -6.68 2.46
C ILE A 59 -2.02 -6.31 2.98
N GLY A 60 -2.73 -7.25 3.60
CA GLY A 60 -3.93 -6.97 4.38
C GLY A 60 -3.59 -6.73 5.86
N PHE A 61 -4.32 -5.83 6.50
CA PHE A 61 -4.20 -5.53 7.93
C PHE A 61 -5.58 -5.24 8.54
N ASP A 62 -5.64 -5.13 9.88
CA ASP A 62 -6.90 -4.83 10.57
C ASP A 62 -7.41 -3.43 10.18
N GLY A 63 -8.50 -3.39 9.41
CA GLY A 63 -9.11 -2.16 8.90
C GLY A 63 -8.88 -1.87 7.41
N GLY A 64 -7.99 -2.59 6.70
CA GLY A 64 -7.82 -2.40 5.26
C GLY A 64 -6.59 -3.08 4.66
N HIS A 65 -6.09 -2.52 3.57
CA HIS A 65 -4.96 -3.08 2.81
C HIS A 65 -4.00 -2.00 2.34
N ALA A 66 -2.77 -2.45 2.11
CA ALA A 66 -1.69 -1.69 1.55
C ALA A 66 -1.20 -2.37 0.27
N LYS A 67 -0.83 -1.57 -0.73
CA LYS A 67 -0.04 -2.02 -1.88
C LYS A 67 1.20 -1.17 -2.01
N ILE A 68 2.35 -1.83 -2.06
CA ILE A 68 3.65 -1.20 -2.27
C ILE A 68 4.09 -1.54 -3.68
N CYS A 69 4.39 -0.52 -4.47
CA CYS A 69 4.96 -0.63 -5.80
C CYS A 69 6.41 -0.16 -5.73
N TYR A 70 7.35 -0.98 -6.18
CA TYR A 70 8.78 -0.65 -6.07
C TYR A 70 9.56 -1.22 -7.26
N GLY A 71 10.57 -0.49 -7.72
CA GLY A 71 11.55 -1.05 -8.65
C GLY A 71 12.58 -1.86 -7.89
N SER A 72 12.63 -3.17 -8.12
CA SER A 72 13.55 -4.11 -7.46
C SER A 72 14.99 -3.91 -7.97
N PRO A 73 15.90 -3.29 -7.19
CA PRO A 73 17.21 -2.90 -7.68
C PRO A 73 18.13 -4.12 -7.84
N ALA A 74 18.43 -4.46 -9.09
CA ALA A 74 19.44 -5.47 -9.38
C ALA A 74 20.84 -4.88 -9.12
N LEU A 75 21.40 -5.16 -7.94
CA LEU A 75 22.71 -4.63 -7.51
C LEU A 75 23.85 -5.05 -8.47
N ARG A 76 23.76 -6.25 -9.07
CA ARG A 76 24.71 -6.77 -10.07
C ARG A 76 26.18 -6.66 -9.61
N GLY A 77 26.43 -7.02 -8.34
CA GLY A 77 27.78 -6.95 -7.74
C GLY A 77 28.25 -5.57 -7.32
N ARG A 78 27.40 -4.54 -7.38
CA ARG A 78 27.76 -3.17 -6.99
C ARG A 78 27.25 -2.85 -5.59
N THR A 79 28.08 -2.16 -4.81
CA THR A 79 27.64 -1.48 -3.58
C THR A 79 26.88 -0.21 -3.97
N MET A 80 25.58 -0.18 -3.69
CA MET A 80 24.74 0.99 -3.97
C MET A 80 24.71 1.97 -2.80
N ILE A 81 24.34 1.48 -1.62
CA ILE A 81 24.23 2.28 -0.39
C ILE A 81 25.62 2.47 0.23
N GLY A 82 25.92 3.69 0.69
CA GLY A 82 27.24 4.06 1.18
C GLY A 82 28.28 4.24 0.06
N SER A 83 27.87 4.25 -1.21
CA SER A 83 28.73 4.58 -2.35
C SER A 83 28.35 5.94 -2.95
N GLU A 84 29.07 6.37 -3.98
CA GLU A 84 28.78 7.63 -4.71
C GLU A 84 27.34 7.69 -5.27
N ARG A 85 26.69 6.54 -5.52
CA ARG A 85 25.31 6.52 -6.05
C ARG A 85 24.25 6.81 -4.99
N VAL A 86 24.44 6.29 -3.78
CA VAL A 86 23.54 6.51 -2.64
C VAL A 86 24.41 6.73 -1.40
N PRO A 87 24.95 7.94 -1.22
CA PRO A 87 25.78 8.25 -0.06
C PRO A 87 24.97 8.17 1.23
N TYR A 88 25.63 7.86 2.33
CA TYR A 88 25.00 7.98 3.65
C TYR A 88 24.66 9.44 3.95
N GLY A 89 23.52 9.67 4.62
CA GLY A 89 23.03 11.01 4.95
C GLY A 89 22.36 11.74 3.79
N SER A 90 22.31 11.17 2.59
CA SER A 90 21.67 11.78 1.42
C SER A 90 20.27 11.21 1.17
N LEU A 91 19.33 12.08 0.77
CA LEU A 91 18.00 11.65 0.35
C LEU A 91 18.10 10.77 -0.90
N TRP A 92 17.46 9.61 -0.85
CA TRP A 92 17.42 8.66 -1.95
C TRP A 92 15.99 8.26 -2.27
N ARG A 93 15.63 8.35 -3.55
CA ARG A 93 14.43 7.74 -4.12
C ARG A 93 14.55 6.21 -4.04
N THR A 94 14.09 5.67 -2.92
CA THR A 94 14.22 4.24 -2.57
C THR A 94 13.75 3.34 -3.70
N GLY A 95 14.62 2.43 -4.12
CA GLY A 95 14.38 1.51 -5.25
C GLY A 95 14.98 1.98 -6.58
N ALA A 96 14.53 1.38 -7.68
CA ALA A 96 15.01 1.63 -9.03
C ALA A 96 13.94 2.26 -9.93
N ASN A 97 14.34 3.12 -10.87
CA ASN A 97 13.46 3.79 -11.86
C ASN A 97 12.40 4.71 -11.22
N GLU A 98 11.20 4.21 -10.91
CA GLU A 98 10.12 4.96 -10.28
C GLU A 98 10.26 5.03 -8.74
N PRO A 99 9.77 6.08 -8.07
CA PRO A 99 9.68 6.12 -6.62
C PRO A 99 8.93 4.90 -6.10
N THR A 100 9.37 4.37 -4.97
CA THR A 100 8.58 3.39 -4.26
C THR A 100 7.29 4.06 -3.80
N THR A 101 6.14 3.51 -4.18
CA THR A 101 4.83 4.09 -3.87
C THR A 101 4.04 3.17 -2.98
N LEU A 102 3.56 3.71 -1.87
CA LEU A 102 2.63 3.08 -0.94
C LEU A 102 1.21 3.58 -1.24
N HIS A 103 0.31 2.64 -1.49
CA HIS A 103 -1.12 2.87 -1.65
C HIS A 103 -1.86 2.29 -0.45
N LEU A 104 -2.69 3.10 0.20
CA LEU A 104 -3.50 2.74 1.36
C LEU A 104 -4.96 3.01 1.06
N ASP A 105 -5.82 2.02 1.32
CA ASP A 105 -7.27 2.17 1.23
C ASP A 105 -7.94 2.49 2.58
N ALA A 106 -7.20 2.31 3.67
CA ALA A 106 -7.63 2.57 5.04
C ALA A 106 -6.54 3.33 5.80
N ALA A 107 -6.93 3.94 6.92
CA ALA A 107 -5.96 4.56 7.81
C ALA A 107 -5.01 3.50 8.37
N ALA A 108 -3.71 3.83 8.39
CA ALA A 108 -2.66 2.93 8.85
C ALA A 108 -1.60 3.71 9.63
N ARG A 109 -0.63 3.00 10.21
CA ARG A 109 0.58 3.61 10.77
C ARG A 109 1.82 3.02 10.13
N LEU A 110 2.76 3.88 9.76
CA LEU A 110 4.11 3.49 9.37
C LEU A 110 5.06 3.88 10.51
N GLY A 111 5.39 2.92 11.37
CA GLY A 111 6.06 3.20 12.64
C GLY A 111 5.23 4.17 13.50
N PRO A 112 5.79 5.32 13.94
CA PRO A 112 5.03 6.30 14.71
C PRO A 112 4.07 7.16 13.86
N LEU A 113 4.26 7.20 12.54
CA LEU A 113 3.56 8.12 11.64
C LEU A 113 2.15 7.61 11.29
N PRO A 114 1.06 8.32 11.66
CA PRO A 114 -0.28 8.00 11.17
C PRO A 114 -0.43 8.43 9.71
N LEU A 115 -1.04 7.56 8.90
CA LEU A 115 -1.33 7.79 7.49
C LEU A 115 -2.82 7.60 7.24
N LEU A 116 -3.44 8.56 6.56
CA LEU A 116 -4.81 8.43 6.06
C LEU A 116 -4.81 7.63 4.75
N PRO A 117 -5.97 7.10 4.31
CA PRO A 117 -6.11 6.52 2.98
C PRO A 117 -5.56 7.47 1.90
N GLY A 118 -4.82 6.93 0.95
CA GLY A 118 -4.14 7.72 -0.06
C GLY A 118 -2.94 7.01 -0.69
N SER A 119 -2.24 7.74 -1.56
CA SER A 119 -1.00 7.29 -2.19
C SER A 119 0.17 8.16 -1.74
N TYR A 120 1.30 7.52 -1.49
CA TYR A 120 2.48 8.16 -0.94
C TYR A 120 3.73 7.66 -1.63
N SER A 121 4.68 8.54 -1.94
CA SER A 121 6.04 8.16 -2.32
C SER A 121 6.90 7.97 -1.07
N ILE A 122 7.79 6.99 -1.14
CA ILE A 122 8.72 6.63 -0.09
C ILE A 122 10.13 6.98 -0.54
N TYR A 123 10.79 7.79 0.29
CA TYR A 123 12.21 8.10 0.19
C TYR A 123 12.90 7.62 1.45
N THR A 124 14.22 7.44 1.36
CA THR A 124 15.04 7.05 2.51
C THR A 124 16.28 7.91 2.56
N VAL A 125 16.70 8.28 3.77
CA VAL A 125 18.04 8.78 4.05
C VAL A 125 18.79 7.66 4.76
N PRO A 126 19.63 6.88 4.07
CA PRO A 126 20.37 5.80 4.69
C PRO A 126 21.48 6.37 5.56
N GLY A 127 21.61 5.88 6.79
CA GLY A 127 22.79 6.03 7.62
C GLY A 127 23.54 4.71 7.74
N GLU A 128 24.70 4.75 8.38
CA GLU A 128 25.51 3.54 8.62
C GLU A 128 24.84 2.55 9.58
N ARG A 129 23.99 3.04 10.50
CA ARG A 129 23.35 2.23 11.56
C ARG A 129 21.82 2.30 11.50
N ASP A 130 21.30 3.47 11.20
CA ASP A 130 19.87 3.78 11.16
C ASP A 130 19.51 4.44 9.84
N TRP A 131 18.23 4.34 9.47
CA TRP A 131 17.69 4.88 8.24
C TRP A 131 16.49 5.74 8.58
N GLN A 132 16.41 6.91 7.96
CA GLN A 132 15.21 7.72 8.03
C GLN A 132 14.32 7.37 6.85
N VAL A 133 13.05 7.12 7.11
CA VAL A 133 12.02 6.91 6.09
C VAL A 133 11.22 8.19 5.96
N VAL A 134 11.17 8.72 4.75
CA VAL A 134 10.42 9.93 4.40
C VAL A 134 9.22 9.51 3.57
N VAL A 135 8.03 9.98 3.98
CA VAL A 135 6.76 9.69 3.30
C VAL A 135 6.21 10.99 2.74
N ASN A 136 6.01 11.05 1.43
CA ASN A 136 5.52 12.24 0.73
C ASN A 136 4.23 11.93 -0.05
N ARG A 137 3.34 12.90 -0.23
CA ARG A 137 2.13 12.76 -1.07
C ARG A 137 2.39 13.00 -2.55
N ALA A 138 3.52 13.58 -2.93
CA ALA A 138 3.93 13.76 -4.32
C ALA A 138 4.42 12.42 -4.90
N THR A 139 3.55 11.71 -5.62
CA THR A 139 3.81 10.35 -6.15
C THR A 139 4.36 10.31 -7.58
N HIS A 140 4.43 11.46 -8.26
CA HIS A 140 4.77 11.55 -9.69
C HIS A 140 6.07 12.31 -9.99
N GLN A 141 6.74 12.86 -8.97
CA GLN A 141 8.00 13.55 -9.16
C GLN A 141 9.15 12.51 -9.21
N TRP A 142 10.00 12.61 -10.22
CA TRP A 142 11.11 11.68 -10.49
C TRP A 142 12.40 12.50 -10.70
N GLY A 143 13.49 12.17 -10.00
CA GLY A 143 14.82 12.74 -10.27
C GLY A 143 15.00 14.23 -9.89
N LEU A 144 14.10 14.76 -9.07
CA LEU A 144 14.20 16.10 -8.48
C LEU A 144 14.23 15.99 -6.96
N GLU A 145 15.11 15.13 -6.43
CA GLU A 145 15.27 14.90 -4.99
C GLU A 145 15.53 16.21 -4.19
N SER A 146 16.04 17.26 -4.86
CA SER A 146 16.26 18.59 -4.28
C SER A 146 15.02 19.48 -4.18
N GLU A 147 13.88 19.09 -4.77
CA GLU A 147 12.64 19.90 -4.79
C GLU A 147 11.55 19.36 -3.85
N TYR A 148 11.87 18.36 -3.03
CA TYR A 148 10.96 17.88 -2.00
C TYR A 148 11.16 18.71 -0.73
N ASP A 149 10.31 19.72 -0.55
CA ASP A 149 10.11 20.43 0.72
C ASP A 149 9.33 19.58 1.74
#